data_AF-A0A2E0KMU1-F1
#
_entry.id   AF-A0A2E0KMU1-F1
#
_cell.length_a   1.000
_cell.length_b   1.000
_cell.length_c   1.000
_cell.angle_alpha   90.00
_cell.angle_beta   90.00
_cell.angle_gamma   90.00
#
_symmetry.space_group_name_H-M   'P 1'
#
loop_
_entity.id
_entity.type
_entity.pdbx_description
1 polymer ?
#
loop_
_entity_poly.entity_id
_entity_poly.type
_entity_poly.pdbx_seq_one_letter_code
_entity_poly.pdbx_strand_id
1 'polypeptide(L)'
;MFKLDFFKSKFIYLICLLFFSNLNHAQKTLRIGYVNMDYILENLDDYKTATEEYEIRLNLWKKEISEREVEIENKLKELEIQRPLLTETLYNDFKEEIDFEKEQLELYRQKRFGPNGDWVAQEKILIQPIQDEVLAAVQLIAERNKFDYVYDKSSAIVTLYSEKKYDISELVLKSILRQEKLENLEIDFTDDLIQKRRDSLRKVNELKKESLQRKRDSILKARKNKIK
;
A
#
# COMPACT_ATOMS: atom_id res chain seq x y z
N MET A 1 -71.09 10.08 39.67
CA MET A 1 -69.76 9.55 40.01
C MET A 1 -69.22 8.61 38.92
N PHE A 2 -69.94 7.56 38.52
CA PHE A 2 -69.52 6.58 37.49
C PHE A 2 -69.04 7.11 36.12
N LYS A 3 -69.62 8.20 35.58
CA LYS A 3 -69.19 8.76 34.28
C LYS A 3 -67.77 9.36 34.31
N LEU A 4 -67.33 9.87 35.47
CA LEU A 4 -66.03 10.53 35.60
C LEU A 4 -64.88 9.50 35.64
N ASP A 5 -65.11 8.36 36.29
CA ASP A 5 -64.14 7.25 36.35
C ASP A 5 -63.99 6.52 35.01
N PHE A 6 -65.07 6.44 34.23
CA PHE A 6 -65.05 5.89 32.88
C PHE A 6 -64.22 6.75 31.90
N PHE A 7 -64.30 8.09 32.02
CA PHE A 7 -63.46 8.99 31.22
C PHE A 7 -61.99 8.94 31.63
N LYS A 8 -61.68 8.82 32.93
CA LYS A 8 -60.31 8.63 33.42
C LYS A 8 -59.70 7.32 32.95
N SER A 9 -60.45 6.22 32.98
CA SER A 9 -60.03 4.90 32.46
C SER A 9 -59.70 4.95 30.96
N LYS A 10 -60.53 5.60 30.14
CA LYS A 10 -60.28 5.78 28.70
C LYS A 10 -59.07 6.68 28.42
N PHE A 11 -58.87 7.71 29.23
CA PHE A 11 -57.72 8.61 29.11
C PHE A 11 -56.40 7.91 29.45
N ILE A 12 -56.38 7.07 30.48
CA ILE A 12 -55.23 6.23 30.81
C ILE A 12 -54.92 5.24 29.68
N TYR A 13 -55.95 4.63 29.08
CA TYR A 13 -55.77 3.71 27.95
C TYR A 13 -55.19 4.43 26.73
N LEU A 14 -55.65 5.66 26.43
CA LEU A 14 -55.14 6.49 25.34
C LEU A 14 -53.67 6.87 25.55
N ILE A 15 -53.28 7.24 26.77
CA ILE A 15 -51.89 7.54 27.13
C ILE A 15 -51.02 6.30 26.98
N CYS A 16 -51.46 5.14 27.49
CA CYS A 16 -50.72 3.88 27.31
C CYS A 16 -50.54 3.50 25.83
N LEU A 17 -51.53 3.76 24.98
CA LEU A 17 -51.47 3.48 23.54
C LEU A 17 -50.48 4.41 22.81
N LEU A 18 -50.41 5.68 23.21
CA LEU A 18 -49.41 6.64 22.74
C LEU A 18 -48.00 6.30 23.21
N PHE A 19 -47.82 5.79 24.43
CA PHE A 19 -46.51 5.31 24.89
C PHE A 19 -46.08 4.01 24.17
N PHE A 20 -47.03 3.11 23.87
CA PHE A 20 -46.75 1.88 23.12
C PHE A 20 -46.32 2.13 21.67
N SER A 21 -46.87 3.15 20.99
CA SER A 21 -46.47 3.49 19.63
C SER A 21 -45.02 4.00 19.53
N ASN A 22 -44.50 4.61 20.61
CA ASN A 22 -43.13 5.14 20.63
C ASN A 22 -42.07 4.04 20.84
N LEU A 23 -42.42 2.86 21.34
CA LEU A 23 -41.47 1.74 21.54
C LEU A 23 -40.98 1.12 20.21
N ASN A 24 -41.75 1.23 19.14
CA ASN A 24 -41.40 0.62 17.84
C ASN A 24 -40.33 1.40 17.05
N HIS A 25 -40.09 2.67 17.38
CA HIS A 25 -39.08 3.49 16.68
C HIS A 25 -37.63 3.27 17.18
N ALA A 26 -37.42 2.47 18.23
CA ALA A 26 -36.10 2.23 18.82
C ALA A 26 -35.31 1.07 18.18
N GLN A 27 -35.93 0.28 17.29
CA GLN A 27 -35.25 -0.84 16.64
C GLN A 27 -34.44 -0.35 15.42
N LYS A 28 -33.23 0.16 15.66
CA LYS A 28 -32.27 0.37 14.56
C LYS A 28 -31.87 -1.00 14.01
N THR A 29 -32.30 -1.31 12.80
CA THR A 29 -31.82 -2.49 12.07
C THR A 29 -30.33 -2.33 11.80
N LEU A 30 -29.53 -3.23 12.35
CA LEU A 30 -28.09 -3.25 12.13
C LEU A 30 -27.80 -3.58 10.67
N ARG A 31 -27.02 -2.72 9.99
CA ARG A 31 -26.64 -2.89 8.59
C ARG A 31 -25.23 -3.44 8.52
N ILE A 32 -25.12 -4.68 8.10
CA ILE A 32 -23.84 -5.37 7.96
C ILE A 32 -23.55 -5.58 6.47
N GLY A 33 -22.37 -5.14 6.04
CA GLY A 33 -21.78 -5.47 4.75
C GLY A 33 -20.64 -6.47 4.91
N TYR A 34 -20.21 -7.04 3.80
CA TYR A 34 -18.96 -7.79 3.75
C TYR A 34 -18.17 -7.49 2.48
N VAL A 35 -16.86 -7.66 2.57
CA VAL A 35 -15.91 -7.58 1.47
C VAL A 35 -15.10 -8.86 1.39
N ASN A 36 -14.56 -9.16 0.22
CA ASN A 36 -13.51 -10.14 0.04
C ASN A 36 -12.22 -9.38 -0.29
N MET A 37 -11.34 -9.23 0.70
CA MET A 37 -10.11 -8.46 0.56
C MET A 37 -9.18 -9.12 -0.48
N ASP A 38 -8.97 -10.43 -0.39
CA ASP A 38 -8.12 -11.17 -1.32
C ASP A 38 -8.59 -10.95 -2.78
N TYR A 39 -9.88 -11.07 -3.03
CA TYR A 39 -10.44 -10.82 -4.37
C TYR A 39 -10.17 -9.39 -4.86
N ILE A 40 -10.30 -8.38 -4.00
CA ILE A 40 -10.05 -6.99 -4.42
C ILE A 40 -8.57 -6.82 -4.74
N LEU A 41 -7.67 -7.23 -3.85
CA LEU A 41 -6.22 -7.08 -4.00
C LEU A 41 -5.70 -7.84 -5.24
N GLU A 42 -6.15 -9.08 -5.47
CA GLU A 42 -5.75 -9.87 -6.64
C GLU A 42 -6.14 -9.22 -7.98
N ASN A 43 -7.13 -8.32 -7.99
CA ASN A 43 -7.54 -7.62 -9.19
C ASN A 43 -6.88 -6.24 -9.37
N LEU A 44 -6.08 -5.77 -8.40
CA LEU A 44 -5.29 -4.55 -8.52
C LEU A 44 -3.92 -4.87 -9.12
N ASP A 45 -3.53 -4.16 -10.17
CA ASP A 45 -2.24 -4.39 -10.85
C ASP A 45 -1.06 -3.90 -10.00
N ASP A 46 -1.25 -2.84 -9.20
CA ASP A 46 -0.26 -2.34 -8.25
C ASP A 46 0.06 -3.38 -7.16
N TYR A 47 -0.96 -4.10 -6.69
CA TYR A 47 -0.77 -5.18 -5.71
C TYR A 47 0.05 -6.33 -6.28
N LYS A 48 -0.23 -6.75 -7.53
CA LYS A 48 0.55 -7.79 -8.20
C LYS A 48 2.01 -7.38 -8.33
N THR A 49 2.24 -6.15 -8.81
CA THR A 49 3.60 -5.61 -9.00
C THR A 49 4.36 -5.52 -7.67
N ALA A 50 3.72 -5.00 -6.62
CA ALA A 50 4.30 -4.90 -5.30
C ALA A 50 4.60 -6.28 -4.68
N THR A 51 3.72 -7.27 -4.91
CA THR A 51 3.90 -8.66 -4.47
C THR A 51 5.08 -9.31 -5.18
N GLU A 52 5.19 -9.16 -6.50
CA GLU A 52 6.33 -9.66 -7.27
C GLU A 52 7.65 -9.03 -6.80
N GLU A 53 7.67 -7.71 -6.60
CA GLU A 53 8.86 -7.02 -6.09
C GLU A 53 9.24 -7.49 -4.68
N TYR A 54 8.25 -7.66 -3.81
CA TYR A 54 8.44 -8.19 -2.47
C TYR A 54 9.04 -9.60 -2.50
N GLU A 55 8.48 -10.50 -3.30
CA GLU A 55 8.98 -11.87 -3.48
C GLU A 55 10.41 -11.91 -4.02
N ILE A 56 10.74 -11.05 -4.99
CA ILE A 56 12.11 -10.93 -5.52
C ILE A 56 13.09 -10.56 -4.40
N ARG A 57 12.74 -9.59 -3.54
CA ARG A 57 13.59 -9.18 -2.40
C ARG A 57 13.77 -10.31 -1.40
N LEU A 58 12.70 -11.03 -1.06
CA LEU A 58 12.79 -12.19 -0.16
C LEU A 58 13.67 -13.29 -0.72
N ASN A 59 13.50 -13.61 -2.02
CA ASN A 59 14.26 -14.65 -2.69
C ASN A 59 15.74 -14.28 -2.80
N LEU A 60 16.07 -13.00 -2.98
CA LEU A 60 17.45 -12.53 -2.94
C LEU A 60 18.12 -12.85 -1.59
N TRP A 61 17.46 -12.55 -0.48
CA TRP A 61 18.02 -12.86 0.84
C TRP A 61 18.08 -14.36 1.13
N LYS A 62 17.07 -15.12 0.71
CA LYS A 62 17.11 -16.59 0.81
C LYS A 62 18.28 -17.17 0.04
N LYS A 63 18.53 -16.67 -1.17
CA LYS A 63 19.65 -17.08 -2.01
C LYS A 63 20.98 -16.75 -1.35
N GLU A 64 21.16 -15.52 -0.85
CA GLU A 64 22.39 -15.13 -0.15
C GLU A 64 22.66 -15.97 1.10
N ILE A 65 21.62 -16.29 1.88
CA ILE A 65 21.73 -17.21 3.02
C ILE A 65 22.19 -18.59 2.53
N SER A 66 21.53 -19.14 1.52
CA SER A 66 21.87 -20.46 0.97
C SER A 66 23.29 -20.53 0.42
N GLU A 67 23.76 -19.48 -0.26
CA GLU A 67 25.13 -19.39 -0.77
C GLU A 67 26.15 -19.42 0.38
N ARG A 68 25.92 -18.62 1.43
CA ARG A 68 26.79 -18.61 2.62
C ARG A 68 26.76 -19.92 3.40
N GLU A 69 25.60 -20.58 3.48
CA GLU A 69 25.49 -21.91 4.10
C GLU A 69 26.37 -22.94 3.36
N VAL A 70 26.32 -22.94 2.03
CA VAL A 70 27.14 -23.83 1.20
C VAL A 70 28.63 -23.50 1.35
N GLU A 71 29.01 -22.23 1.41
CA GLU A 71 30.40 -21.82 1.65
C GLU A 71 30.93 -22.33 3.00
N ILE A 72 30.14 -22.16 4.08
CA ILE A 72 30.49 -22.65 5.42
C ILE A 72 30.60 -24.18 5.43
N GLU A 73 29.67 -24.89 4.78
CA GLU A 73 29.71 -26.35 4.69
C GLU A 73 30.96 -26.84 3.93
N ASN A 74 31.34 -26.16 2.85
CA ASN A 74 32.55 -26.47 2.09
C ASN A 74 33.82 -26.23 2.92
N LYS A 75 33.90 -25.12 3.67
CA LYS A 75 35.01 -24.84 4.58
C LYS A 75 35.15 -25.89 5.68
N LEU A 76 34.03 -26.36 6.23
CA LEU A 76 34.03 -27.46 7.22
C LEU A 76 34.58 -28.76 6.63
N LYS A 77 34.11 -29.15 5.44
CA LYS A 77 34.61 -30.35 4.74
C LYS A 77 36.10 -30.24 4.43
N GLU A 78 36.55 -29.07 3.97
CA GLU A 78 37.96 -28.83 3.67
C GLU A 78 38.82 -28.91 4.94
N LEU A 79 38.36 -28.32 6.05
CA LEU A 79 39.04 -28.42 7.34
C LEU A 79 39.16 -29.87 7.84
N GLU A 80 38.12 -30.68 7.64
CA GLU A 80 38.14 -32.12 7.98
C GLU A 80 39.12 -32.91 7.13
N ILE A 81 39.18 -32.65 5.82
CA ILE A 81 40.14 -33.31 4.90
C ILE A 81 41.57 -32.92 5.26
N GLN A 82 41.82 -31.64 5.58
CA GLN A 82 43.14 -31.13 5.91
C GLN A 82 43.58 -31.45 7.35
N ARG A 83 42.68 -31.90 8.23
CA ARG A 83 42.96 -32.18 9.65
C ARG A 83 44.24 -32.96 9.93
N PRO A 84 44.60 -34.05 9.20
CA PRO A 84 45.83 -34.80 9.45
C PRO A 84 47.11 -34.00 9.18
N LEU A 85 47.02 -32.91 8.41
CA LEU A 85 48.14 -32.05 8.02
C LEU A 85 48.29 -30.83 8.94
N LEU A 86 47.31 -30.58 9.82
CA LEU A 86 47.24 -29.37 10.64
C LEU A 86 47.74 -29.62 12.07
N THR A 87 48.39 -28.60 12.63
CA THR A 87 48.66 -28.54 14.07
C THR A 87 47.38 -28.22 14.84
N GLU A 88 47.35 -28.54 16.14
CA GLU A 88 46.16 -28.31 16.96
C GLU A 88 45.77 -26.82 17.06
N THR A 89 46.76 -25.93 17.11
CA THR A 89 46.54 -24.49 17.15
C THR A 89 45.89 -24.00 15.86
N LEU A 90 46.46 -24.36 14.70
CA LEU A 90 45.92 -23.94 13.40
C LEU A 90 44.52 -24.48 13.16
N TYR A 91 44.24 -25.73 13.57
CA TYR A 91 42.89 -26.29 13.46
C TYR A 91 41.87 -25.50 14.29
N ASN A 92 42.22 -25.13 15.52
CA ASN A 92 41.33 -24.35 16.38
C ASN A 92 41.09 -22.94 15.82
N ASP A 93 42.13 -22.29 15.28
CA ASP A 93 42.01 -20.96 14.67
C ASP A 93 41.02 -20.99 13.48
N PHE A 94 41.17 -21.95 12.56
CA PHE A 94 40.23 -22.11 11.43
C PHE A 94 38.81 -22.48 11.88
N LYS A 95 38.70 -23.31 12.92
CA LYS A 95 37.40 -23.68 13.47
C LYS A 95 36.69 -22.47 14.08
N GLU A 96 37.42 -21.62 14.80
CA GLU A 96 36.88 -20.37 15.37
C GLU A 96 36.45 -19.40 14.27
N GLU A 97 37.20 -19.28 13.17
CA GLU A 97 36.81 -18.51 12.00
C GLU A 97 35.49 -19.01 11.39
N ILE A 98 35.36 -20.32 11.19
CA ILE A 98 34.12 -20.92 10.66
C ILE A 98 32.94 -20.72 11.63
N ASP A 99 33.17 -20.86 12.93
CA ASP A 99 32.12 -20.66 13.93
C ASP A 99 31.69 -19.18 14.01
N PHE A 100 32.63 -18.24 13.83
CA PHE A 100 32.32 -16.83 13.66
C PHE A 100 31.46 -16.57 12.41
N GLU A 101 31.79 -17.18 11.28
CA GLU A 101 30.98 -17.05 10.05
C GLU A 101 29.56 -17.59 10.22
N LYS A 102 29.39 -18.70 10.95
CA LYS A 102 28.06 -19.24 11.31
C LYS A 102 27.28 -18.25 12.16
N GLU A 103 27.92 -17.65 13.17
CA GLU A 103 27.29 -16.64 14.01
C GLU A 103 26.86 -15.42 13.18
N GLN A 104 27.72 -14.93 12.28
CA GLN A 104 27.39 -13.83 11.38
C GLN A 104 26.22 -14.17 10.45
N LEU A 105 26.17 -15.40 9.93
CA LEU A 105 25.05 -15.86 9.12
C LEU A 105 23.75 -15.92 9.91
N GLU A 106 23.79 -16.36 11.17
CA GLU A 106 22.60 -16.40 12.03
C GLU A 106 22.11 -14.99 12.39
N LEU A 107 23.03 -14.07 12.71
CA LEU A 107 22.70 -12.64 12.88
C LEU A 107 22.09 -12.05 11.60
N TYR A 108 22.62 -12.42 10.44
CA TYR A 108 22.06 -12.01 9.15
C TYR A 108 20.63 -12.56 8.95
N ARG A 109 20.41 -13.84 9.23
CA ARG A 109 19.09 -14.48 9.16
C ARG A 109 18.10 -13.79 10.07
N GLN A 110 18.47 -13.51 11.32
CA GLN A 110 17.61 -12.80 12.27
C GLN A 110 17.33 -11.36 11.83
N LYS A 111 18.33 -10.66 11.29
CA LYS A 111 18.14 -9.32 10.74
C LYS A 111 17.16 -9.33 9.56
N ARG A 112 17.24 -10.32 8.67
CA ARG A 112 16.37 -10.39 7.48
C ARG A 112 14.99 -10.96 7.76
N PHE A 113 14.90 -12.04 8.54
CA PHE A 113 13.72 -12.89 8.74
C PHE A 113 13.27 -13.04 10.20
N GLY A 114 13.89 -12.34 11.15
CA GLY A 114 13.46 -12.34 12.54
C GLY A 114 12.12 -11.63 12.77
N PRO A 115 11.60 -11.62 14.01
CA PRO A 115 10.29 -11.03 14.33
C PRO A 115 10.13 -9.55 13.97
N ASN A 116 11.24 -8.79 14.03
CA ASN A 116 11.32 -7.39 13.59
C ASN A 116 12.30 -7.24 12.41
N GLY A 117 12.44 -8.28 11.60
CA GLY A 117 13.39 -8.31 10.50
C GLY A 117 12.99 -7.42 9.33
N ASP A 118 13.92 -7.24 8.41
CA ASP A 118 13.73 -6.40 7.23
C ASP A 118 12.53 -6.85 6.38
N TRP A 119 12.20 -8.15 6.35
CA TRP A 119 11.03 -8.67 5.62
C TRP A 119 9.71 -8.00 6.03
N VAL A 120 9.47 -7.83 7.33
CA VAL A 120 8.26 -7.16 7.84
C VAL A 120 8.26 -5.70 7.42
N ALA A 121 9.43 -5.05 7.45
CA ALA A 121 9.54 -3.66 6.99
C ALA A 121 9.26 -3.54 5.49
N GLN A 122 9.71 -4.50 4.68
CA GLN A 122 9.42 -4.52 3.24
C GLN A 122 7.95 -4.74 2.95
N GLU A 123 7.30 -5.67 3.65
CA GLU A 123 5.85 -5.90 3.54
C GLU A 123 5.07 -4.61 3.87
N LYS A 124 5.45 -3.91 4.95
CA LYS A 124 4.83 -2.63 5.32
C LYS A 124 5.06 -1.50 4.32
N ILE A 125 6.18 -1.51 3.60
CA ILE A 125 6.49 -0.45 2.62
C ILE A 125 5.76 -0.71 1.30
N LEU A 126 5.68 -1.97 0.86
CA LEU A 126 5.18 -2.32 -0.46
C LEU A 126 3.69 -2.69 -0.46
N ILE A 127 3.25 -3.48 0.51
CA ILE A 127 1.92 -4.09 0.51
C ILE A 127 0.92 -3.28 1.33
N GLN A 128 1.34 -2.81 2.51
CA GLN A 128 0.44 -2.10 3.42
C GLN A 128 -0.22 -0.83 2.82
N PRO A 129 0.47 0.03 2.03
CA PRO A 129 -0.16 1.22 1.47
C PRO A 129 -1.36 0.88 0.56
N ILE A 130 -1.28 -0.22 -0.17
CA ILE A 130 -2.35 -0.70 -1.06
C ILE A 130 -3.52 -1.22 -0.23
N GLN A 131 -3.24 -1.97 0.85
CA GLN A 131 -4.29 -2.40 1.78
C GLN A 131 -4.98 -1.21 2.45
N ASP A 132 -4.22 -0.19 2.85
CA ASP A 132 -4.73 1.04 3.44
C ASP A 132 -5.63 1.82 2.46
N GLU A 133 -5.28 1.85 1.18
CA GLU A 133 -6.13 2.42 0.12
C GLU A 133 -7.46 1.68 0.02
N VAL A 134 -7.43 0.34 -0.01
CA VAL A 134 -8.67 -0.43 -0.07
C VAL A 134 -9.51 -0.21 1.18
N LEU A 135 -8.89 -0.18 2.36
CA LEU A 135 -9.58 0.12 3.61
C LEU A 135 -10.25 1.51 3.56
N ALA A 136 -9.60 2.52 3.01
CA ALA A 136 -10.18 3.84 2.82
C ALA A 136 -11.39 3.79 1.86
N ALA A 137 -11.29 3.07 0.74
CA ALA A 137 -12.40 2.88 -0.19
C ALA A 137 -13.59 2.14 0.46
N VAL A 138 -13.31 1.11 1.26
CA VAL A 138 -14.32 0.40 2.06
C VAL A 138 -15.02 1.34 3.03
N GLN A 139 -14.27 2.17 3.77
CA GLN A 139 -14.82 3.14 4.71
C GLN A 139 -15.76 4.13 4.00
N LEU A 140 -15.34 4.69 2.87
CA LEU A 140 -16.17 5.62 2.10
C LEU A 140 -17.48 4.99 1.62
N ILE A 141 -17.43 3.75 1.14
CA ILE A 141 -18.61 3.01 0.69
C ILE A 141 -19.50 2.62 1.88
N ALA A 142 -18.90 2.24 3.00
CA ALA A 142 -19.60 1.91 4.23
C ALA A 142 -20.42 3.10 4.72
N GLU A 143 -19.80 4.28 4.82
CA GLU A 143 -20.46 5.53 5.23
C GLU A 143 -21.60 5.90 4.26
N ARG A 144 -21.33 5.85 2.95
CA ARG A 144 -22.30 6.24 1.92
C ARG A 144 -23.54 5.35 1.92
N ASN A 145 -23.35 4.05 2.17
CA ASN A 145 -24.44 3.06 2.25
C ASN A 145 -25.01 2.88 3.66
N LYS A 146 -24.45 3.59 4.64
CA LYS A 146 -24.84 3.55 6.06
C LYS A 146 -24.73 2.14 6.64
N PHE A 147 -23.64 1.44 6.32
CA PHE A 147 -23.29 0.21 7.01
C PHE A 147 -22.75 0.55 8.40
N ASP A 148 -23.20 -0.18 9.41
CA ASP A 148 -22.69 -0.07 10.78
C ASP A 148 -21.42 -0.91 10.95
N TYR A 149 -21.34 -2.04 10.22
CA TYR A 149 -20.18 -2.93 10.18
C TYR A 149 -19.91 -3.42 8.76
N VAL A 150 -18.64 -3.57 8.43
CA VAL A 150 -18.18 -4.29 7.24
C VAL A 150 -17.16 -5.32 7.70
N TYR A 151 -17.37 -6.58 7.33
CA TYR A 151 -16.47 -7.67 7.65
C TYR A 151 -15.70 -8.13 6.42
N ASP A 152 -14.44 -8.48 6.61
CA ASP A 152 -13.68 -9.17 5.59
C ASP A 152 -13.94 -10.68 5.65
N LYS A 153 -14.40 -11.24 4.53
CA LYS A 153 -14.69 -12.66 4.35
C LYS A 153 -13.42 -13.50 4.14
N SER A 154 -12.31 -12.89 3.70
CA SER A 154 -11.00 -13.58 3.65
C SER A 154 -10.37 -13.74 5.04
N SER A 155 -10.89 -13.04 6.05
CA SER A 155 -10.41 -13.15 7.43
C SER A 155 -10.87 -14.43 8.15
N ALA A 156 -10.46 -14.61 9.40
CA ALA A 156 -10.75 -15.78 10.24
C ALA A 156 -12.25 -16.03 10.54
N ILE A 157 -13.16 -15.14 10.14
CA ILE A 157 -14.60 -15.30 10.36
C ILE A 157 -15.17 -16.21 9.25
N VAL A 158 -15.46 -17.46 9.61
CA VAL A 158 -16.11 -18.41 8.70
C VAL A 158 -17.56 -18.00 8.46
N THR A 159 -17.85 -17.48 7.27
CA THR A 159 -19.21 -17.16 6.82
C THR A 159 -19.82 -18.34 6.08
N LEU A 160 -20.77 -19.03 6.71
CA LEU A 160 -21.45 -20.18 6.08
C LEU A 160 -22.41 -19.77 4.95
N TYR A 161 -23.10 -18.64 5.13
CA TYR A 161 -24.05 -18.10 4.15
C TYR A 161 -24.18 -16.60 4.32
N SER A 162 -24.24 -15.89 3.20
CA SER A 162 -24.54 -14.46 3.14
C SER A 162 -25.33 -14.16 1.86
N GLU A 163 -26.28 -13.24 1.93
CA GLU A 163 -26.94 -12.75 0.73
C GLU A 163 -25.99 -11.82 -0.05
N LYS A 164 -25.97 -11.97 -1.39
CA LYS A 164 -25.11 -11.17 -2.28
C LYS A 164 -25.33 -9.66 -2.17
N LYS A 165 -26.52 -9.22 -1.74
CA LYS A 165 -26.84 -7.79 -1.58
C LYS A 165 -25.99 -7.08 -0.51
N TYR A 166 -25.38 -7.84 0.40
CA TYR A 166 -24.47 -7.31 1.42
C TYR A 166 -23.00 -7.34 1.00
N ASP A 167 -22.70 -7.94 -0.16
CA ASP A 167 -21.37 -7.92 -0.77
C ASP A 167 -21.10 -6.55 -1.39
N ILE A 168 -20.06 -5.88 -0.92
CA ILE A 168 -19.62 -4.60 -1.50
C ILE A 168 -18.28 -4.71 -2.23
N SER A 169 -17.72 -5.91 -2.40
CA SER A 169 -16.38 -6.12 -2.98
C SER A 169 -16.25 -5.52 -4.38
N GLU A 170 -17.22 -5.80 -5.26
CA GLU A 170 -17.31 -5.24 -6.61
C GLU A 170 -17.45 -3.71 -6.63
N LEU A 171 -18.15 -3.15 -5.66
CA LEU A 171 -18.33 -1.71 -5.56
C LEU A 171 -17.02 -1.03 -5.13
N VAL A 172 -16.30 -1.65 -4.20
CA VAL A 172 -14.99 -1.21 -3.71
C VAL A 172 -13.97 -1.27 -4.84
N LEU A 173 -13.83 -2.42 -5.50
CA LEU A 173 -12.91 -2.58 -6.63
C LEU A 173 -13.15 -1.54 -7.73
N LYS A 174 -14.41 -1.33 -8.13
CA LYS A 174 -14.75 -0.32 -9.14
C LYS A 174 -14.47 1.11 -8.69
N SER A 175 -14.57 1.38 -7.39
CA SER A 175 -14.27 2.71 -6.85
C SER A 175 -12.77 3.02 -6.94
N ILE A 176 -11.92 2.04 -6.61
CA ILE A 176 -10.45 2.14 -6.67
C ILE A 176 -10.00 2.30 -8.11
N LEU A 177 -10.38 1.38 -9.01
CA LEU A 177 -10.02 1.45 -10.44
C LEU A 177 -10.49 2.75 -11.12
N ARG A 178 -11.61 3.30 -10.66
CA ARG A 178 -12.08 4.61 -11.14
C ARG A 178 -11.20 5.74 -10.62
N GLN A 179 -10.79 5.69 -9.35
CA GLN A 179 -9.93 6.70 -8.74
C GLN A 179 -8.54 6.69 -9.39
N GLU A 180 -7.92 5.52 -9.55
CA GLU A 180 -6.66 5.35 -10.29
C GLU A 180 -6.75 5.95 -11.70
N LYS A 181 -7.84 5.65 -12.43
CA LYS A 181 -8.04 6.21 -13.77
C LYS A 181 -8.14 7.73 -13.76
N LEU A 182 -8.78 8.31 -12.75
CA LEU A 182 -8.91 9.77 -12.64
C LEU A 182 -7.57 10.42 -12.28
N GLU A 183 -6.80 9.80 -11.39
CA GLU A 183 -5.46 10.25 -11.01
C GLU A 183 -4.49 10.19 -12.20
N ASN A 184 -4.48 9.08 -12.94
CA ASN A 184 -3.68 8.92 -14.16
C ASN A 184 -4.04 9.99 -15.22
N LEU A 185 -5.32 10.30 -15.39
CA LEU A 185 -5.75 11.37 -16.28
C LEU A 185 -5.28 12.75 -15.80
N GLU A 186 -5.35 13.03 -14.49
CA GLU A 186 -4.88 14.29 -13.90
C GLU A 186 -3.36 14.47 -14.09
N ILE A 187 -2.58 13.41 -13.90
CA ILE A 187 -1.14 13.36 -14.15
C ILE A 187 -0.84 13.68 -15.62
N ASP A 188 -1.51 13.01 -16.57
CA ASP A 188 -1.35 13.25 -18.00
C ASP A 188 -1.62 14.73 -18.38
N PHE A 189 -2.67 15.32 -17.80
CA PHE A 189 -2.98 16.73 -18.01
C PHE A 189 -1.92 17.65 -17.41
N THR A 190 -1.39 17.34 -16.21
CA THR A 190 -0.36 18.17 -15.58
C THR A 190 0.96 18.11 -16.34
N ASP A 191 1.35 16.94 -16.83
CA ASP A 191 2.56 16.76 -17.64
C ASP A 191 2.48 17.51 -18.97
N ASP A 192 1.34 17.47 -19.67
CA ASP A 192 1.12 18.27 -20.89
C ASP A 192 1.23 19.79 -20.62
N LEU A 193 0.68 20.26 -19.50
CA LEU A 193 0.80 21.67 -19.08
C LEU A 193 2.26 22.06 -18.77
N ILE A 194 3.00 21.20 -18.07
CA ILE A 194 4.41 21.41 -17.76
C ILE A 194 5.23 21.45 -19.05
N GLN A 195 4.95 20.55 -19.99
CA GLN A 195 5.65 20.48 -21.27
C GLN A 195 5.38 21.71 -22.14
N LYS A 196 4.12 22.14 -22.27
CA LYS A 196 3.75 23.40 -22.97
C LYS A 196 4.44 24.61 -22.36
N ARG A 197 4.52 24.68 -21.03
CA ARG A 197 5.25 25.76 -20.35
C ARG A 197 6.75 25.72 -20.66
N ARG A 198 7.37 24.54 -20.65
CA ARG A 198 8.80 24.37 -20.99
C ARG A 198 9.08 24.82 -22.43
N ASP A 199 8.23 24.46 -23.38
CA ASP A 199 8.41 24.80 -24.79
C ASP A 199 8.19 26.29 -25.06
N SER A 200 7.22 26.93 -24.39
CA SER A 200 7.05 28.39 -24.46
C SER A 200 8.26 29.15 -23.90
N LEU A 201 8.85 28.68 -22.78
CA LEU A 201 10.07 29.25 -22.21
C LEU A 201 11.28 29.10 -23.15
N ARG A 202 11.42 27.95 -23.82
CA ARG A 202 12.46 27.73 -24.83
C ARG A 202 12.33 28.73 -25.98
N LYS A 203 11.11 28.89 -26.52
CA LYS A 203 10.83 29.85 -27.60
C LYS A 203 11.13 31.29 -27.18
N VAL A 204 10.77 31.69 -25.96
CA VAL A 204 11.10 33.03 -25.43
C VAL A 204 12.61 33.23 -25.32
N ASN A 205 13.35 32.22 -24.87
CA ASN A 205 14.81 32.30 -24.77
C ASN A 205 15.49 32.37 -26.14
N GLU A 206 14.99 31.65 -27.14
CA GLU A 206 15.46 31.73 -28.53
C GLU A 206 15.21 33.12 -29.12
N LEU A 207 14.00 33.66 -28.98
CA LEU A 207 13.68 35.02 -29.43
C LEU A 207 14.55 36.07 -28.74
N LYS A 208 14.86 35.90 -27.46
CA LYS A 208 15.78 36.78 -26.72
C LYS A 208 17.20 36.69 -27.29
N LYS A 209 17.72 35.49 -27.57
CA LYS A 209 19.03 35.28 -28.21
C LYS A 209 19.09 35.93 -29.59
N GLU A 210 18.07 35.72 -30.43
CA GLU A 210 17.98 36.35 -31.75
C GLU A 210 17.93 37.87 -31.65
N SER A 211 17.15 38.44 -30.72
CA SER A 211 17.07 39.88 -30.53
C SER A 211 18.42 40.49 -30.12
N LEU A 212 19.18 39.78 -29.28
CA LEU A 212 20.52 40.17 -28.87
C LEU A 212 21.52 40.07 -30.03
N GLN A 213 21.44 39.03 -30.85
CA GLN A 213 22.24 38.89 -32.06
C GLN A 213 21.95 40.03 -33.06
N ARG A 214 20.67 40.28 -33.38
CA ARG A 214 20.26 41.39 -34.26
C ARG A 214 20.73 42.75 -33.75
N LYS A 215 20.67 42.99 -32.43
CA LYS A 215 21.22 44.21 -31.81
C LYS A 215 22.74 44.30 -31.97
N ARG A 216 23.48 43.19 -31.80
CA ARG A 216 24.94 43.17 -32.03
C ARG A 216 25.27 43.46 -33.50
N ASP A 217 24.57 42.83 -34.43
CA ASP A 217 24.81 42.98 -35.86
C ASP A 217 24.51 44.40 -36.36
N SER A 218 23.42 45.01 -35.87
CA SER A 218 23.09 46.40 -36.22
C SER A 218 24.14 47.38 -35.69
N ILE A 219 24.66 47.17 -34.47
CA ILE A 219 25.76 47.96 -33.90
C ILE A 219 27.03 47.79 -34.74
N LEU A 220 27.38 46.57 -35.15
CA LEU A 220 28.55 46.30 -36.00
C LEU A 220 28.42 46.98 -37.37
N LYS A 221 27.23 46.93 -37.98
CA LYS A 221 26.95 47.59 -39.27
C LYS A 221 27.04 49.12 -39.16
N ALA A 222 26.48 49.70 -38.10
CA ALA A 222 26.57 51.13 -37.82
C ALA A 222 28.02 51.60 -37.61
N ARG A 223 28.85 50.78 -36.95
CA ARG A 223 30.30 51.05 -36.80
C ARG A 223 31.03 51.00 -38.14
N LYS A 224 30.75 50.02 -39.02
CA LYS A 224 31.38 49.93 -40.35
C LYS A 224 31.05 51.12 -41.26
N ASN A 225 29.81 51.62 -41.22
CA ASN A 225 29.40 52.76 -42.04
C ASN A 225 29.99 54.11 -41.59
N LYS A 226 30.50 54.24 -40.35
CA LYS A 226 31.19 55.44 -39.86
C LYS A 226 32.68 55.52 -40.28
N ILE A 227 33.24 54.45 -40.83
CA ILE A 227 34.66 54.33 -41.16
C ILE A 227 34.91 54.50 -42.68
N LYS A 228 33.85 54.66 -43.47
CA LYS A 228 33.87 54.90 -44.92
C LYS A 228 33.46 56.34 -45.20
#